data_AF-A0AAE3RCB4-F1
#
_entry.id   AF-A0AAE3RCB4-F1
#
_cell.length_a   1.000
_cell.length_b   1.000
_cell.length_c   1.000
_cell.angle_alpha   90.00
_cell.angle_beta   90.00
_cell.angle_gamma   90.00
#
_symmetry.space_group_name_H-M   'P 1'
#
loop_
_entity.id
_entity.type
_entity.pdbx_description
1 polymer ?
#
loop_
_entity_poly.entity_id
_entity_poly.type
_entity_poly.pdbx_seq_one_letter_code
_entity_poly.pdbx_strand_id
1 'polypeptide(L)'
;MTHSEGTITDVKLIFQAALGCNASSIIVAHNHPLGNLKPSQADKDLTDKLRKAGHVLELPLLDYLILSSEGYFSFADEGLL
;
A
#
# COMPACT_ATOMS: atom_id res chain seq x y z
N MET A 1 10.41 9.76 20.92
CA MET A 1 10.87 8.59 20.15
C MET A 1 10.00 8.52 18.90
N THR A 2 10.54 8.94 17.76
CA THR A 2 9.83 9.01 16.47
C THR A 2 10.17 7.74 15.69
N HIS A 3 9.38 6.69 15.84
CA HIS A 3 9.51 5.48 15.02
C HIS A 3 8.31 5.39 14.09
N SER A 4 8.46 5.92 12.88
CA SER A 4 7.82 5.36 11.70
C SER A 4 8.89 4.54 11.01
N GLU A 5 8.93 3.23 11.29
CA GLU A 5 9.77 2.28 10.57
C GLU A 5 9.25 2.19 9.12
N GLY A 6 9.71 3.12 8.27
CA GLY A 6 9.43 3.07 6.85
C GLY A 6 10.08 1.82 6.28
N THR A 7 9.28 0.80 6.00
CA THR A 7 9.75 -0.35 5.22
C THR A 7 10.13 0.16 3.83
N ILE A 8 11.41 0.04 3.49
CA ILE A 8 11.91 0.38 2.15
C ILE A 8 11.27 -0.61 1.18
N THR A 9 10.26 -0.16 0.46
CA THR A 9 9.48 -0.98 -0.46
C THR A 9 9.82 -0.56 -1.88
N ASP A 10 10.36 -1.49 -2.68
CA ASP A 10 10.60 -1.24 -4.09
C ASP A 10 9.36 -1.59 -4.92
N VAL A 11 8.69 -0.55 -5.40
CA VAL A 11 7.52 -0.64 -6.28
C VAL A 11 7.78 -1.52 -7.51
N LYS A 12 9.02 -1.52 -8.03
CA LYS A 12 9.37 -2.32 -9.21
C LYS A 12 9.26 -3.82 -8.94
N LEU A 13 9.67 -4.26 -7.75
CA LEU A 13 9.60 -5.68 -7.38
C LEU A 13 8.16 -6.14 -7.18
N ILE A 14 7.30 -5.28 -6.62
CA ILE A 14 5.86 -5.56 -6.49
C ILE A 14 5.24 -5.77 -7.87
N PHE A 15 5.46 -4.86 -8.81
CA PHE A 15 4.90 -4.98 -10.15
C PHE A 15 5.55 -6.09 -10.97
N GLN A 16 6.84 -6.37 -10.79
CA GLN A 16 7.50 -7.52 -11.41
C GLN A 16 6.81 -8.83 -10.99
N ALA A 17 6.51 -8.99 -9.70
CA ALA A 17 5.78 -10.16 -9.20
C ALA A 17 4.35 -10.20 -9.74
N ALA A 18 3.61 -9.09 -9.70
CA ALA A 18 2.24 -9.01 -10.19
C ALA A 18 2.13 -9.36 -11.68
N LEU A 19 3.04 -8.81 -12.51
CA LEU A 19 3.12 -9.11 -13.94
C LEU A 19 3.50 -10.57 -14.19
N GLY A 20 4.46 -11.11 -13.43
CA GLY A 20 4.87 -12.52 -13.53
C GLY A 20 3.77 -13.52 -13.13
N CYS A 21 2.80 -13.07 -12.31
CA CYS A 21 1.61 -13.84 -11.94
C CYS A 21 0.42 -13.62 -12.88
N ASN A 22 0.56 -12.83 -13.94
CA ASN A 22 -0.54 -12.42 -14.83
C ASN A 22 -1.71 -11.80 -14.03
N ALA A 23 -1.42 -11.05 -12.98
CA ALA A 23 -2.45 -10.45 -12.15
C ALA A 23 -3.22 -9.37 -12.92
N SER A 24 -4.53 -9.28 -12.70
CA SER A 24 -5.38 -8.21 -13.25
C SER A 24 -5.33 -6.93 -12.42
N SER A 25 -4.87 -7.01 -11.17
CA SER A 25 -4.87 -5.92 -10.18
C SER A 25 -4.09 -6.33 -8.93
N ILE A 26 -3.75 -5.36 -8.06
CA ILE A 26 -3.11 -5.62 -6.75
C ILE A 26 -3.88 -4.98 -5.59
N ILE A 27 -3.75 -5.57 -4.41
CA ILE A 27 -4.03 -4.96 -3.11
C ILE A 27 -2.74 -5.04 -2.31
N VAL A 28 -2.38 -3.96 -1.62
CA VAL A 28 -1.21 -3.91 -0.75
C VAL A 28 -1.68 -3.84 0.70
N ALA A 29 -0.98 -4.52 1.60
CA ALA A 29 -1.24 -4.41 3.03
C ALA A 29 0.07 -4.37 3.82
N HIS A 30 0.13 -3.55 4.86
CA HIS A 30 1.17 -3.65 5.90
C HIS A 30 0.57 -3.54 7.29
N ASN A 31 1.31 -4.01 8.28
CA ASN A 31 0.89 -4.02 9.67
C ASN A 31 1.49 -2.82 10.45
N HIS A 32 0.69 -2.22 11.33
CA HIS A 32 1.15 -1.34 12.40
C HIS A 32 1.04 -2.10 13.73
N PRO A 33 2.13 -2.75 14.20
CA PRO A 33 2.11 -3.57 15.42
C PRO A 33 1.71 -2.80 16.69
N LEU A 34 1.89 -1.48 16.67
CA LEU A 34 1.61 -0.57 17.79
C LEU A 34 0.14 -0.09 17.82
N GLY A 35 -0.73 -0.63 16.97
CA GLY A 35 -2.18 -0.38 17.00
C GLY A 35 -2.65 0.92 16.33
N ASN A 36 -1.74 1.83 15.98
CA ASN A 36 -2.13 3.09 15.33
C ASN A 36 -2.50 2.85 13.87
N LEU A 37 -3.78 2.99 13.49
CA LEU A 37 -4.24 2.84 12.11
C LEU A 37 -4.05 4.09 11.23
N LYS A 38 -3.56 5.20 11.78
CA LYS A 38 -3.35 6.42 11.02
C LYS A 38 -2.19 6.25 10.02
N PRO A 39 -2.42 6.45 8.71
CA PRO A 39 -1.35 6.40 7.72
C PRO A 39 -0.33 7.50 7.96
N SER A 40 0.96 7.13 7.91
CA SER A 40 2.09 8.05 7.88
C SER A 40 2.17 8.77 6.53
N GLN A 41 3.04 9.79 6.44
CA GLN A 41 3.30 10.43 5.14
C GLN A 41 3.97 9.45 4.16
N ALA A 42 4.83 8.55 4.65
CA ALA A 42 5.46 7.54 3.83
C ALA A 42 4.45 6.56 3.22
N ASP A 43 3.41 6.18 3.98
CA ASP A 43 2.33 5.31 3.48
C ASP A 43 1.56 5.99 2.35
N LYS A 44 1.24 7.28 2.51
CA LYS A 44 0.56 8.09 1.49
C LYS A 44 1.42 8.23 0.22
N ASP A 45 2.70 8.54 0.38
CA ASP A 45 3.63 8.70 -0.73
C ASP A 45 3.83 7.38 -1.49
N LEU A 46 3.88 6.25 -0.78
CA LEU A 46 3.97 4.92 -1.37
C LEU A 46 2.68 4.54 -2.10
N THR A 47 1.52 4.80 -1.49
CA THR A 47 0.20 4.58 -2.11
C THR A 47 0.09 5.33 -3.44
N ASP A 48 0.47 6.60 -3.48
CA ASP A 48 0.43 7.39 -4.71
C ASP A 48 1.40 6.86 -5.79
N LYS A 49 2.60 6.41 -5.40
CA LYS A 49 3.54 5.77 -6.34
C LYS A 49 2.99 4.47 -6.91
N LEU A 50 2.43 3.60 -6.07
CA LEU A 50 1.83 2.33 -6.48
C LEU A 50 0.65 2.56 -7.41
N ARG A 51 -0.25 3.49 -7.06
CA ARG A 51 -1.41 3.87 -7.88
C ARG A 51 -0.98 4.36 -9.25
N LYS A 52 -0.01 5.28 -9.33
CA LYS A 52 0.51 5.81 -10.59
C LYS A 52 1.15 4.71 -11.44
N ALA A 53 1.98 3.86 -10.84
CA ALA A 53 2.62 2.76 -11.55
C ALA A 53 1.60 1.74 -12.06
N GLY A 54 0.61 1.38 -11.23
CA GLY A 54 -0.46 0.46 -11.60
C GLY A 54 -1.33 1.00 -12.73
N HIS A 55 -1.60 2.31 -12.75
CA HIS A 55 -2.29 2.93 -13.88
C HIS A 55 -1.52 2.81 -15.20
N VAL A 56 -0.20 3.08 -15.18
CA VAL A 56 0.65 2.98 -16.37
C VAL A 56 0.77 1.55 -16.90
N LEU A 57 0.77 0.57 -15.99
CA LEU A 57 0.92 -0.85 -16.32
C LEU A 57 -0.41 -1.57 -16.58
N GLU A 58 -1.54 -0.85 -16.56
CA GLU A 58 -2.89 -1.43 -16.63
C GLU A 58 -3.14 -2.52 -15.55
N LEU A 59 -2.49 -2.36 -14.39
CA LEU A 59 -2.55 -3.27 -13.26
C LEU A 59 -2.91 -2.46 -12.00
N PRO A 60 -4.18 -2.04 -11.86
CA PRO A 60 -4.59 -1.08 -10.85
C PRO A 60 -4.38 -1.57 -9.42
N LEU A 61 -4.00 -0.65 -8.54
CA LEU A 61 -4.10 -0.82 -7.10
C LEU A 61 -5.57 -0.67 -6.70
N LEU A 62 -6.18 -1.71 -6.14
CA LEU A 62 -7.57 -1.67 -5.68
C LEU A 62 -7.70 -1.09 -4.28
N ASP A 63 -6.72 -1.38 -3.42
CA ASP A 63 -6.68 -0.82 -2.07
C ASP A 63 -5.28 -0.92 -1.47
N TYR A 64 -5.01 -0.05 -0.50
CA TYR A 64 -3.92 -0.15 0.44
C TYR A 64 -4.51 -0.30 1.85
N LEU A 65 -4.25 -1.44 2.50
CA LEU A 65 -4.69 -1.72 3.86
C LEU A 65 -3.58 -1.49 4.90
N ILE A 66 -3.89 -0.79 5.97
CA ILE A 66 -3.06 -0.79 7.20
C ILE A 66 -3.77 -1.65 8.23
N LEU A 67 -3.10 -2.69 8.72
CA LEU A 67 -3.67 -3.67 9.63
C LEU A 67 -3.12 -3.50 11.04
N SER A 68 -3.96 -3.69 12.05
CA SER A 68 -3.59 -3.72 13.47
C SER A 68 -4.39 -4.81 14.22
N SER A 69 -4.07 -5.05 15.50
CA SER A 69 -4.86 -5.96 16.34
C SER A 69 -6.28 -5.45 16.60
N GLU A 70 -6.50 -4.14 16.49
CA GLU A 70 -7.77 -3.48 16.81
C GLU A 70 -8.65 -3.22 15.59
N GLY A 71 -8.15 -3.45 14.37
CA GLY A 71 -8.89 -3.21 13.14
C GLY A 71 -8.00 -2.93 11.93
N TYR A 72 -8.55 -2.25 10.93
CA TYR A 72 -7.84 -1.86 9.71
C TYR A 72 -8.20 -0.44 9.24
N PHE A 73 -7.33 0.13 8.42
CA PHE A 73 -7.57 1.34 7.64
C PHE A 73 -7.51 0.96 6.16
N SER A 74 -8.51 1.37 5.38
CA SER A 74 -8.54 1.22 3.92
C SER A 74 -8.37 2.59 3.27
N PHE A 75 -7.39 2.73 2.38
CA PHE A 75 -7.24 3.96 1.62
C PHE A 75 -8.40 4.17 0.63
N ALA A 76 -8.96 3.09 0.09
CA ALA A 76 -10.12 3.15 -0.80
C ALA A 76 -11.38 3.64 -0.06
N ASP A 77 -11.69 3.07 1.11
CA ASP A 77 -12.88 3.44 1.90
C ASP A 77 -12.82 4.91 2.37
N GLU A 78 -11.61 5.41 2.63
CA GLU A 78 -11.35 6.77 3.11
C GLU A 78 -11.20 7.80 1.97
N GLY A 79 -11.36 7.39 0.71
CA GLY A 79 -11.28 8.29 -0.46
C GLY A 79 -9.88 8.85 -0.71
N LEU A 80 -8.84 8.13 -0.30
CA LEU A 80 -7.43 8.52 -0.44
C LEU A 80 -6.72 7.79 -1.60
N LEU A 81 -7.46 7.10 -2.45
CA LEU A 81 -6.97 6.32 -3.59
C LEU A 81 -7.41 6.93 -4.93
#